data_AF-A0AAD6XRM3-F1
#
_entry.id   AF-A0AAD6XRM3-F1
#
_cell.length_a   1.000
_cell.length_b   1.000
_cell.length_c   1.000
_cell.angle_alpha   90.00
_cell.angle_beta   90.00
_cell.angle_gamma   90.00
#
_symmetry.space_group_name_H-M   'P 1'
#
loop_
_entity.id
_entity.type
_entity.pdbx_description
1 polymer ?
#
loop_
_entity_poly.entity_id
_entity_poly.type
_entity_poly.pdbx_seq_one_letter_code
_entity_poly.pdbx_strand_id
1 'polypeptide(L)'
;MTGHAHVKVHDAAIERQSLMRENQYKHFRWTNTTVRTSFWGALVFPIGLFLVFHATQVRGPTPSAARPYSSQNKWEWAGKRRDQSLVASPKS
;
A
#
# COMPACT_ATOMS: atom_id res chain seq x y z
N MET A 1 36.45 -24.39 0.09
CA MET A 1 35.49 -23.71 -0.81
C MET A 1 36.03 -23.80 -2.23
N THR A 2 35.72 -24.89 -2.92
CA THR A 2 36.16 -25.15 -4.30
C THR A 2 35.15 -24.50 -5.25
N GLY A 3 35.40 -23.25 -5.64
CA GLY A 3 34.58 -22.50 -6.58
C GLY A 3 35.20 -22.51 -7.96
N HIS A 4 34.50 -23.06 -8.95
CA HIS A 4 34.83 -22.88 -10.36
C HIS A 4 34.83 -21.37 -10.67
N ALA A 5 35.99 -20.84 -11.05
CA ALA A 5 36.20 -19.42 -11.30
C ALA A 5 35.51 -19.00 -12.61
N HIS A 6 34.22 -18.69 -12.53
CA HIS A 6 33.57 -17.88 -13.55
C HIS A 6 34.09 -16.45 -13.39
N VAL A 7 35.08 -16.07 -14.20
CA VAL A 7 35.55 -14.67 -14.27
C VAL A 7 34.36 -13.85 -14.76
N LYS A 8 33.64 -13.22 -13.83
CA LYS A 8 32.69 -12.17 -14.18
C LYS A 8 33.54 -11.05 -14.77
N VAL A 9 33.29 -10.68 -16.02
CA VAL A 9 33.90 -9.48 -16.59
C VAL A 9 33.48 -8.33 -15.68
N HIS A 10 34.44 -7.75 -14.98
CA HIS A 10 34.22 -6.63 -14.08
C HIS A 10 33.96 -5.40 -14.95
N ASP A 11 32.67 -5.13 -15.20
CA ASP A 11 32.24 -3.91 -15.86
C ASP A 11 32.19 -2.78 -14.82
N ALA A 12 33.15 -1.85 -14.95
CA ALA A 12 33.24 -0.69 -14.09
C ALA A 12 31.95 0.15 -14.07
N ALA A 13 31.15 0.12 -15.15
CA ALA A 13 29.86 0.82 -15.21
C ALA A 13 28.82 0.17 -14.29
N ILE A 14 28.76 -1.17 -14.25
CA ILE A 14 27.84 -1.92 -13.38
C ILE A 14 28.22 -1.74 -11.92
N GLU A 15 29.52 -1.86 -11.59
CA GLU A 15 30.00 -1.65 -10.22
C GLU A 15 29.72 -0.23 -9.73
N ARG A 16 29.98 0.78 -10.58
CA ARG A 16 29.65 2.17 -10.26
C ARG A 16 28.16 2.37 -10.03
N GLN A 17 27.30 1.75 -10.83
CA GLN A 17 25.85 1.85 -10.64
C GLN A 17 25.41 1.19 -9.32
N SER A 18 25.96 0.03 -8.96
CA SER A 18 25.71 -0.60 -7.66
C SER A 18 26.11 0.33 -6.52
N LEU A 19 27.33 0.86 -6.58
CA LEU A 19 27.89 1.78 -5.59
C LEU A 19 27.10 3.09 -5.49
N MET A 20 26.53 3.59 -6.58
CA MET A 20 25.68 4.79 -6.55
C MET A 20 24.43 4.59 -5.70
N ARG A 21 23.75 3.44 -5.83
CA ARG A 21 22.53 3.11 -5.08
C ARG A 21 22.83 2.84 -3.61
N GLU A 22 23.91 2.10 -3.35
CA GLU A 22 24.35 1.76 -2.00
C GLU A 22 24.77 3.01 -1.21
N ASN A 23 25.47 3.96 -1.85
CA ASN A 23 25.92 5.20 -1.20
C ASN A 23 24.89 6.34 -1.25
N GLN A 24 23.69 6.11 -1.79
CA GLN A 24 22.71 7.17 -2.03
C GLN A 24 22.25 7.87 -0.75
N TYR A 25 22.18 7.14 0.38
CA TYR A 25 21.82 7.72 1.67
C TYR A 25 22.87 8.69 2.22
N LYS A 26 24.16 8.51 1.88
CA LYS A 26 25.26 9.37 2.35
C LYS A 26 25.20 10.77 1.75
N HIS A 27 24.63 10.88 0.55
CA HIS A 27 24.49 12.14 -0.18
C HIS A 27 23.07 12.71 -0.13
N PHE A 28 22.21 12.14 0.72
CA PHE A 28 20.84 12.60 0.86
C PHE A 28 20.79 14.01 1.43
N ARG A 29 19.92 14.85 0.87
CA ARG A 29 19.66 16.21 1.34
C ARG A 29 18.16 16.48 1.35
N TRP A 30 17.70 17.14 2.39
CA TRP A 30 16.35 17.70 2.42
C TRP A 30 16.29 18.91 1.48
N THR A 31 15.55 18.74 0.40
CA THR A 31 15.23 19.77 -0.60
C THR A 31 13.71 19.90 -0.64
N ASN A 32 13.19 21.00 -1.17
CA ASN A 32 11.74 21.17 -1.30
C ASN A 32 11.08 20.02 -2.06
N THR A 33 11.77 19.46 -3.06
CA THR A 33 11.28 18.31 -3.82
C THR A 33 11.26 17.03 -2.98
N THR A 34 12.34 16.72 -2.24
CA THR A 34 12.39 15.50 -1.42
C THR A 34 11.41 15.57 -0.24
N VAL A 35 11.30 16.73 0.42
CA VAL A 35 10.30 16.97 1.48
C VAL A 35 8.88 16.76 0.94
N ARG A 36 8.56 17.33 -0.24
CA ARG A 36 7.24 17.16 -0.85
C ARG A 36 6.97 15.69 -1.18
N THR A 37 7.92 15.00 -1.80
CA THR A 37 7.77 13.56 -2.13
C THR A 37 7.59 12.71 -0.88
N SER A 38 8.37 12.94 0.17
CA SER A 38 8.22 12.23 1.44
C SER A 38 6.88 12.51 2.11
N PHE A 39 6.44 13.77 2.15
CA PHE A 39 5.16 14.13 2.75
C PHE A 39 3.97 13.49 2.02
N TRP A 40 3.91 13.62 0.69
CA TRP A 40 2.82 13.04 -0.10
C TRP A 40 2.86 11.50 -0.10
N GLY A 41 4.05 10.91 -0.26
CA GLY A 41 4.20 9.45 -0.35
C GLY A 41 4.08 8.72 0.97
N ALA A 42 4.67 9.25 2.04
CA ALA A 42 4.72 8.56 3.34
C ALA A 42 3.59 8.95 4.30
N LEU A 43 2.97 10.12 4.13
CA LEU A 43 1.91 10.58 5.03
C LEU A 43 0.56 10.64 4.31
N VAL A 44 0.45 11.47 3.27
CA VAL A 44 -0.85 11.75 2.65
C VAL A 44 -1.45 10.51 1.99
N PHE A 45 -0.64 9.74 1.25
CA PHE A 45 -1.13 8.54 0.58
C PHE A 45 -1.64 7.45 1.54
N PRO A 46 -0.86 6.97 2.53
CA PRO A 46 -1.36 5.91 3.43
C PRO A 46 -2.51 6.39 4.32
N ILE A 47 -2.47 7.63 4.82
CA ILE A 47 -3.58 8.17 5.64
C ILE A 47 -4.84 8.33 4.79
N GLY A 48 -4.72 8.89 3.59
CA GLY A 48 -5.84 9.03 2.67
C GLY A 48 -6.48 7.68 2.34
N LEU A 49 -5.66 6.67 2.04
CA LEU A 49 -6.14 5.31 1.77
C LEU A 49 -6.84 4.71 3.00
N PHE A 50 -6.26 4.88 4.19
CA PHE A 50 -6.85 4.42 5.44
C PHE A 50 -8.22 5.04 5.70
N LEU A 51 -8.36 6.36 5.53
CA LEU A 51 -9.61 7.08 5.72
C LEU A 51 -10.67 6.64 4.70
N VAL A 52 -10.30 6.49 3.42
CA VAL A 52 -11.21 5.99 2.39
C VAL A 52 -11.67 4.58 2.73
N PHE A 53 -10.75 3.70 3.14
CA PHE A 53 -11.09 2.33 3.51
C PHE A 53 -12.06 2.30 4.69
N HIS A 54 -11.78 3.04 5.76
CA HIS A 54 -12.67 3.14 6.91
C HIS A 54 -14.04 3.75 6.58
N ALA A 55 -14.10 4.74 5.69
CA ALA A 55 -15.36 5.33 5.24
C ALA A 55 -16.24 4.35 4.41
N THR A 56 -15.63 3.31 3.84
CA THR A 56 -16.35 2.27 3.07
C THR A 56 -16.82 1.07 3.91
N GLN A 57 -16.49 1.02 5.20
CA GLN A 57 -16.97 -0.04 6.10
C GLN A 57 -18.30 0.36 6.75
N VAL A 58 -19.28 -0.54 6.77
CA VAL A 58 -20.46 -0.41 7.63
C VAL A 58 -20.00 -0.76 9.04
N ARG A 59 -20.22 0.15 10.00
CA ARG A 59 -20.05 -0.16 11.41
C ARG A 59 -21.17 -1.13 11.83
N GLY A 60 -20.90 -2.43 11.70
CA GLY A 60 -21.83 -3.47 12.12
C GLY A 60 -22.06 -3.44 13.64
N PRO A 61 -23.19 -3.97 14.13
CA PRO A 61 -23.37 -4.20 15.56
C PRO A 61 -22.26 -5.11 16.08
N THR A 62 -21.83 -4.84 17.32
CA THR A 62 -20.78 -5.55 18.06
C THR A 62 -20.79 -7.06 17.80
N PRO A 63 -19.62 -7.72 17.74
CA PRO A 63 -19.52 -9.13 17.44
C PRO A 63 -20.40 -9.93 18.41
N SER A 64 -21.49 -10.50 17.90
CA SER A 64 -22.19 -11.56 18.61
C SER A 64 -21.34 -12.83 18.51
N ALA A 65 -21.38 -13.67 19.54
CA ALA A 65 -20.53 -14.86 19.68
C ALA A 65 -20.57 -15.83 18.46
N ALA A 66 -21.54 -15.68 17.56
CA ALA A 66 -21.71 -16.49 16.36
C ALA A 66 -20.90 -16.01 15.13
N ARG A 67 -20.45 -14.75 15.06
CA ARG A 67 -19.68 -14.22 13.91
C ARG A 67 -18.63 -13.19 14.37
N PRO A 68 -17.40 -13.63 14.69
CA PRO A 68 -16.41 -12.75 15.30
C PRO A 68 -15.86 -11.66 14.35
N TYR A 69 -15.96 -11.83 13.02
CA TYR A 69 -15.52 -10.82 12.05
C TYR A 69 -16.37 -10.88 10.76
N SER A 70 -17.42 -10.07 10.67
CA SER A 70 -17.98 -9.73 9.36
C SER A 70 -17.60 -8.30 9.02
N SER A 71 -16.61 -8.12 8.13
CA SER A 71 -16.42 -6.86 7.42
C SER A 71 -17.66 -6.63 6.56
N GLN A 72 -18.66 -5.92 7.10
CA GLN A 72 -19.81 -5.53 6.31
C GLN A 72 -19.38 -4.35 5.44
N ASN A 73 -19.14 -4.61 4.16
CA ASN A 73 -18.83 -3.56 3.20
C ASN A 73 -20.06 -2.69 3.01
N LYS A 74 -19.88 -1.37 2.93
CA LYS A 74 -20.97 -0.41 2.66
C LYS A 74 -21.65 -0.67 1.32
N TRP A 75 -20.95 -1.31 0.41
CA TRP A 75 -21.39 -1.54 -0.95
C TRP A 75 -21.71 -3.02 -1.17
N GLU A 76 -22.93 -3.32 -1.61
CA GLU A 76 -23.43 -4.64 -1.97
C GLU A 76 -24.10 -4.56 -3.35
N TRP A 77 -23.38 -5.03 -4.38
CA TRP A 77 -23.86 -5.06 -5.76
C TRP A 77 -24.42 -6.43 -6.18
N ALA A 78 -24.14 -7.49 -5.41
CA ALA A 78 -24.55 -8.84 -5.76
C ALA A 78 -26.08 -8.95 -5.77
N GLY A 79 -26.65 -9.37 -6.90
CA GLY A 79 -28.09 -9.58 -7.07
C GLY A 79 -28.94 -8.31 -7.22
N LYS A 80 -28.32 -7.11 -7.28
CA LYS A 80 -29.04 -5.84 -7.47
C LYS A 80 -29.47 -5.64 -8.94
N ARG A 81 -30.63 -5.01 -9.15
CA ARG A 81 -31.17 -4.61 -10.47
C ARG A 81 -30.80 -3.16 -10.80
N ARG A 82 -31.00 -2.73 -12.07
CA ARG A 82 -30.61 -1.41 -12.60
C ARG A 82 -31.05 -0.21 -11.73
N ASP A 83 -32.19 -0.32 -11.04
CA ASP A 83 -32.77 0.78 -10.25
C ASP A 83 -32.64 0.56 -8.73
N GLN A 84 -31.83 -0.40 -8.28
CA GLN A 84 -31.63 -0.68 -6.86
C GLN A 84 -30.34 -0.04 -6.34
N SER A 85 -30.41 0.50 -5.12
CA SER A 85 -29.24 1.05 -4.43
C SER A 85 -28.17 -0.02 -4.16
N LEU A 86 -26.92 0.35 -4.41
CA LEU A 86 -25.73 -0.44 -4.10
C LEU A 86 -25.30 -0.31 -2.64
N VAL A 87 -25.90 0.59 -1.87
CA VAL A 87 -25.63 0.69 -0.43
C VAL A 87 -26.27 -0.50 0.27
N ALA A 88 -25.51 -1.22 1.09
CA ALA A 88 -26.01 -2.33 1.89
C ALA A 88 -27.10 -1.83 2.84
N SER A 89 -28.30 -2.41 2.76
CA SER A 89 -29.36 -2.13 3.73
C SER A 89 -29.13 -2.92 5.01
N PRO A 90 -29.49 -2.38 6.19
CA PRO A 90 -29.53 -3.17 7.41
C PRO A 90 -30.48 -4.35 7.20
N LYS A 91 -30.00 -5.57 7.45
CA LYS A 91 -30.83 -6.78 7.40
C LYS A 91 -31.77 -6.73 8.61
N SER A 92 -33.06 -6.52 8.36
CA SER A 92 -34.14 -6.53 9.36
C SER A 92 -34.31 -7.90 10.00
#